data_AF-A0A836P072-F1
#
_entry.id   AF-A0A836P072-F1
#
_cell.length_a   1.000
_cell.length_b   1.000
_cell.length_c   1.000
_cell.angle_alpha   90.00
_cell.angle_beta   90.00
_cell.angle_gamma   90.00
#
_symmetry.space_group_name_H-M   'P 1'
#
loop_
_entity.id
_entity.type
_entity.pdbx_description
1 polymer ?
#
loop_
_entity_poly.entity_id
_entity_poly.type
_entity_poly.pdbx_seq_one_letter_code
_entity_poly.pdbx_strand_id
1 'polypeptide(L)'
;SLRSMQNRQYVDGRAADLDVLACATQSSQACVLLLSFRDGRNLGTRSFFPKTNGEDSADEILGAFVSQYYAEHSPPREILLDREIPEAELIEAALSTAAEHKVALKWNVRGERAGYLLLATRNAQLTLVTELTSQSAQHA
;
A
#
# COMPACT_ATOMS: atom_id res chain seq x y z
N SER A 1 7.43 2.12 28.93
CA SER A 1 6.48 3.01 28.23
C SER A 1 7.01 3.21 26.82
N LEU A 2 6.36 2.63 25.81
CA LEU A 2 7.02 2.15 24.59
C LEU A 2 6.41 2.65 23.28
N ARG A 3 5.80 3.85 23.23
CA ARG A 3 5.32 4.39 21.95
C ARG A 3 5.62 5.89 21.77
N SER A 4 6.71 6.39 22.34
CA SER A 4 7.31 7.65 21.90
C SER A 4 8.25 7.40 20.72
N MET A 5 7.67 7.27 19.53
CA MET A 5 8.38 7.51 18.27
C MET A 5 7.33 7.81 17.19
N GLN A 6 6.60 8.91 17.38
CA GLN A 6 6.00 9.61 16.26
C GLN A 6 7.18 10.16 15.45
N ASN A 7 7.58 9.40 14.43
CA ASN A 7 8.67 9.72 13.54
C ASN A 7 8.31 10.99 12.77
N ARG A 8 8.69 12.15 13.31
CA ARG A 8 8.65 13.44 12.65
C ARG A 8 9.82 13.51 11.67
N GLN A 9 9.78 12.69 10.62
CA GLN A 9 10.62 12.89 9.46
C GLN A 9 9.92 13.89 8.55
N TYR A 10 10.25 15.17 8.76
CA TYR A 10 10.13 16.17 7.71
C TYR A 10 10.97 15.68 6.54
N VAL A 11 10.35 15.42 5.40
CA VAL A 11 11.08 15.31 4.14
C VAL A 11 10.93 16.64 3.42
N ASP A 12 12.02 17.39 3.41
CA ASP A 12 12.12 18.64 2.68
C ASP A 12 12.41 18.32 1.21
N GLY A 13 11.46 18.64 0.31
CA GLY A 13 11.63 18.44 -1.14
C GLY A 13 10.35 18.19 -1.92
N ARG A 14 9.51 19.24 -2.07
CA ARG A 14 8.19 19.26 -2.73
C ARG A 14 7.16 18.37 -2.03
N ALA A 15 6.13 18.99 -1.45
CA ALA A 15 4.94 18.33 -0.91
C ALA A 15 4.48 17.21 -1.86
N ALA A 16 4.78 15.96 -1.50
CA ALA A 16 4.45 14.82 -2.32
C ALA A 16 3.12 14.25 -1.81
N ASP A 17 2.05 14.53 -2.56
CA ASP A 17 0.77 13.86 -2.38
C ASP A 17 0.87 12.51 -3.09
N LEU A 18 1.19 11.46 -2.32
CA LEU A 18 1.30 10.10 -2.83
C LEU A 18 0.79 9.08 -1.84
N ASP A 19 0.37 7.94 -2.36
CA ASP A 19 0.08 6.75 -1.57
C ASP A 19 1.11 5.67 -1.90
N VAL A 20 1.44 4.84 -0.91
CA VAL A 20 2.40 3.73 -1.05
C VAL A 20 1.72 2.47 -0.56
N LEU A 21 1.59 1.50 -1.46
CA LEU A 21 0.94 0.24 -1.20
C LEU A 21 1.93 -0.91 -1.35
N ALA A 22 1.87 -1.86 -0.43
CA ALA A 22 2.64 -3.09 -0.50
C ALA A 22 1.77 -4.28 -0.11
N CYS A 23 1.94 -5.41 -0.79
CA CYS A 23 1.22 -6.64 -0.49
C CYS A 23 2.19 -7.70 0.04
N ALA A 24 1.91 -8.21 1.25
CA ALA A 24 2.53 -9.42 1.78
C ALA A 24 1.52 -10.55 1.74
N THR A 25 1.97 -11.75 1.37
CA THR A 25 1.14 -12.96 1.35
C THR A 25 1.84 -14.11 2.08
N GLN A 26 1.05 -14.98 2.70
CA GLN A 26 1.51 -16.21 3.32
C GLN A 26 0.35 -17.20 3.35
N SER A 27 0.52 -18.35 2.69
CA SER A 27 -0.55 -19.33 2.47
C SER A 27 -1.77 -18.64 1.81
N SER A 28 -2.98 -18.81 2.37
CA SER A 28 -4.21 -18.18 1.87
C SER A 28 -4.52 -16.82 2.52
N GLN A 29 -3.54 -16.16 3.12
CA GLN A 29 -3.71 -14.87 3.79
C GLN A 29 -2.86 -13.81 3.12
N ALA A 30 -3.39 -12.59 3.09
CA ALA A 30 -2.73 -11.42 2.55
C ALA A 30 -2.88 -10.23 3.47
N CYS A 31 -1.88 -9.36 3.48
CA CYS A 31 -1.91 -8.05 4.09
C CYS A 31 -1.53 -7.01 3.02
N VAL A 32 -2.43 -6.09 2.72
CA VAL A 32 -2.10 -4.89 1.94
C VAL A 32 -1.91 -3.73 2.92
N LEU A 33 -0.70 -3.16 2.93
CA LEU A 33 -0.37 -2.01 3.74
C LEU A 33 -0.41 -0.75 2.90
N LEU A 34 -1.08 0.30 3.39
CA LEU A 34 -1.19 1.62 2.79
C LEU A 34 -0.52 2.66 3.68
N LEU A 35 0.46 3.37 3.13
CA LEU A 35 0.96 4.64 3.66
C LEU A 35 0.41 5.78 2.81
N SER A 36 -0.13 6.82 3.45
CA SER A 36 -0.62 8.00 2.73
C SER A 36 0.17 9.23 3.12
N PHE A 37 0.63 9.97 2.11
CA PHE A 37 1.33 11.24 2.28
C PHE A 37 0.49 12.36 1.67
N ARG A 38 0.25 13.44 2.42
CA ARG A 38 -0.35 14.68 1.91
C ARG A 38 0.42 15.88 2.44
N ASP A 39 0.67 16.87 1.60
CA ASP A 39 1.53 18.02 1.91
C ASP A 39 2.92 17.60 2.45
N GLY A 40 3.44 16.47 1.96
CA GLY A 40 4.71 15.88 2.42
C GLY A 40 4.68 15.29 3.85
N ARG A 41 3.49 15.17 4.46
CA ARG A 41 3.30 14.57 5.79
C ARG A 41 2.69 13.19 5.65
N ASN A 42 3.25 12.22 6.37
CA ASN A 42 2.62 10.92 6.54
C ASN A 42 1.34 11.10 7.38
N LEU A 43 0.18 10.80 6.78
CA LEU A 43 -1.13 10.87 7.43
C LEU A 43 -1.47 9.61 8.23
N GLY A 44 -0.69 8.55 8.07
CA GLY A 44 -0.84 7.31 8.82
C GLY A 44 -0.55 6.06 7.99
N THR A 45 -0.56 4.94 8.70
CA THR A 45 -0.43 3.60 8.15
C THR A 45 -1.73 2.85 8.39
N ARG A 46 -2.29 2.24 7.34
CA ARG A 46 -3.41 1.31 7.45
C ARG A 46 -3.03 -0.04 6.88
N SER A 47 -3.55 -1.09 7.50
CA SER A 47 -3.39 -2.47 7.02
C SER A 47 -4.76 -3.04 6.73
N PHE A 48 -4.85 -3.73 5.60
CA PHE A 48 -6.06 -4.40 5.15
C PHE A 48 -5.75 -5.88 4.94
N PHE A 49 -6.74 -6.73 5.16
CA PHE A 49 -6.61 -8.18 4.99
C PHE A 49 -7.64 -8.65 3.95
N PRO A 50 -7.38 -8.45 2.64
CA PRO A 50 -8.27 -8.90 1.59
C PRO A 50 -8.54 -10.39 1.71
N LYS A 51 -9.78 -10.80 1.44
CA LYS A 51 -10.10 -12.21 1.31
C LYS A 51 -9.46 -12.72 0.02
N THR A 52 -8.67 -13.78 0.13
CA THR A 52 -8.05 -14.47 -1.01
C THR A 52 -8.65 -15.87 -1.13
N ASN A 53 -8.67 -16.41 -2.34
CA ASN A 53 -9.01 -17.83 -2.57
C ASN A 53 -7.82 -18.77 -2.28
N GLY A 54 -6.65 -18.23 -1.94
CA GLY A 54 -5.39 -18.96 -1.72
C GLY A 54 -4.63 -19.35 -3.00
N GLU A 55 -5.16 -19.01 -4.18
CA GLU A 55 -4.56 -19.22 -5.49
C GLU A 55 -4.08 -17.91 -6.12
N ASP A 56 -4.68 -16.78 -5.74
CA ASP A 56 -4.32 -15.45 -6.23
C ASP A 56 -2.87 -15.09 -5.88
N SER A 57 -2.14 -14.60 -6.86
CA SER A 57 -0.81 -14.03 -6.68
C SER A 57 -0.87 -12.68 -5.95
N ALA A 58 0.25 -12.27 -5.35
CA ALA A 58 0.30 -11.01 -4.61
C ALA A 58 0.07 -9.77 -5.51
N ASP A 59 0.43 -9.84 -6.80
CA ASP A 59 0.18 -8.80 -7.78
C ASP A 59 -1.30 -8.75 -8.21
N GLU A 60 -1.98 -9.89 -8.37
CA GLU A 60 -3.43 -9.94 -8.58
C GLU A 60 -4.19 -9.37 -7.38
N ILE A 61 -3.82 -9.78 -6.16
CA ILE A 61 -4.41 -9.27 -4.91
C ILE A 61 -4.24 -7.76 -4.82
N LEU A 62 -3.03 -7.25 -5.09
CA LEU A 62 -2.75 -5.82 -5.02
C LEU A 62 -3.52 -5.04 -6.09
N GLY A 63 -3.61 -5.55 -7.33
CA GLY A 63 -4.36 -4.90 -8.40
C GLY A 63 -5.86 -4.82 -8.13
N ALA A 64 -6.45 -5.91 -7.63
CA ALA A 64 -7.83 -5.94 -7.18
C ALA A 64 -8.06 -4.95 -6.03
N PHE A 65 -7.15 -4.92 -5.04
CA PHE A 65 -7.22 -3.99 -3.92
C PHE A 65 -7.18 -2.53 -4.38
N VAL A 66 -6.23 -2.15 -5.26
CA VAL A 66 -6.12 -0.78 -5.79
C VAL A 66 -7.43 -0.35 -6.45
N SER A 67 -7.99 -1.20 -7.32
CA SER A 67 -9.22 -0.92 -8.04
C SER A 67 -10.42 -0.72 -7.10
N GLN A 68 -10.58 -1.63 -6.13
CA GLN A 68 -11.69 -1.57 -5.17
C GLN A 68 -11.54 -0.40 -4.19
N TYR A 69 -10.33 -0.18 -3.67
CA TYR A 69 -10.07 0.87 -2.69
C TYR A 69 -10.35 2.25 -3.28
N TYR A 70 -9.84 2.53 -4.49
CA TYR A 70 -10.03 3.83 -5.14
C TYR A 70 -11.36 3.97 -5.89
N ALA A 71 -12.22 2.95 -5.91
CA ALA A 71 -13.61 3.12 -6.28
C ALA A 71 -14.38 3.94 -5.21
N GLU A 72 -13.94 3.88 -3.96
CA GLU A 72 -14.57 4.57 -2.82
C GLU A 72 -13.74 5.76 -2.30
N HIS A 73 -12.48 5.88 -2.71
CA HIS A 73 -11.55 6.91 -2.23
C HIS A 73 -10.92 7.66 -3.40
N SER A 74 -10.75 8.98 -3.26
CA SER A 74 -10.05 9.78 -4.28
C SER A 74 -8.55 9.46 -4.30
N PRO A 75 -7.97 9.02 -5.43
CA PRO A 75 -6.56 8.69 -5.53
C PRO A 75 -5.68 9.96 -5.54
N PRO A 76 -4.46 9.92 -4.97
CA PRO A 76 -3.47 10.97 -5.19
C PRO A 76 -2.94 10.95 -6.63
N ARG A 77 -2.09 11.94 -6.97
CA ARG A 77 -1.47 12.01 -8.30
C ARG A 77 -0.44 10.91 -8.56
N GLU A 78 0.13 10.32 -7.52
CA GLU A 78 1.12 9.26 -7.61
C GLU A 78 0.80 8.16 -6.60
N ILE A 79 0.78 6.91 -7.07
CA ILE A 79 0.60 5.72 -6.25
C ILE A 79 1.81 4.82 -6.49
N LEU A 80 2.57 4.56 -5.43
CA LEU A 80 3.71 3.66 -5.45
C LEU A 80 3.26 2.26 -5.04
N LEU A 81 3.65 1.26 -5.82
CA LEU A 81 3.35 -0.16 -5.60
C LEU A 81 4.65 -0.92 -5.39
N ASP A 82 4.68 -1.90 -4.48
CA ASP A 82 5.87 -2.74 -4.23
C ASP A 82 6.20 -3.69 -5.38
N ARG A 83 5.29 -3.81 -6.34
CA ARG A 83 5.37 -4.67 -7.53
C ARG A 83 4.54 -4.08 -8.66
N GLU A 84 4.79 -4.57 -9.87
CA GLU A 84 3.88 -4.40 -10.99
C GLU A 84 2.59 -5.19 -10.73
N ILE A 85 1.46 -4.68 -11.21
CA ILE A 85 0.15 -5.32 -11.09
C ILE A 85 -0.44 -5.59 -12.48
N PRO A 86 -1.30 -6.61 -12.63
CA PRO A 86 -2.06 -6.81 -13.86
C PRO A 86 -2.86 -5.56 -14.23
N GLU A 87 -2.96 -5.30 -15.54
CA GLU A 87 -3.79 -4.23 -16.10
C GLU A 87 -3.45 -2.81 -15.57
N ALA A 88 -2.21 -2.58 -15.12
CA ALA A 88 -1.79 -1.31 -14.53
C ALA A 88 -2.16 -0.08 -15.39
N GLU A 89 -2.00 -0.14 -16.71
CA GLU A 89 -2.36 0.95 -17.63
C GLU A 89 -3.87 1.24 -17.65
N LEU A 90 -4.70 0.19 -17.62
CA LEU A 90 -6.16 0.32 -17.59
C LEU A 90 -6.61 0.90 -16.25
N ILE A 91 -6.06 0.40 -15.14
CA ILE A 91 -6.32 0.93 -13.80
C ILE A 91 -5.89 2.40 -13.73
N GLU A 92 -4.69 2.76 -14.20
CA GLU A 92 -4.22 4.15 -14.22
C GLU A 92 -5.17 5.08 -14.99
N ALA A 93 -5.66 4.64 -16.16
CA ALA A 93 -6.61 5.40 -16.97
C ALA A 93 -7.97 5.58 -16.28
N ALA A 94 -8.49 4.51 -15.66
CA ALA A 94 -9.75 4.54 -14.92
C ALA A 94 -9.66 5.48 -13.71
N LEU A 95 -8.59 5.36 -12.91
CA LEU A 95 -8.34 6.23 -11.76
C LEU A 95 -8.19 7.69 -12.18
N SER A 96 -7.46 7.97 -13.26
CA SER A 96 -7.26 9.33 -13.75
C SER A 96 -8.57 9.97 -14.22
N THR A 97 -9.44 9.17 -14.85
CA THR A 97 -10.77 9.61 -15.30
C THR A 97 -11.66 9.92 -14.11
N ALA A 98 -11.73 9.02 -13.13
CA ALA A 98 -12.56 9.19 -11.94
C ALA A 98 -12.11 10.36 -11.05
N ALA A 99 -10.80 10.63 -10.99
CA ALA A 99 -10.23 11.69 -10.17
C ALA A 99 -10.16 13.06 -10.86
N GLU A 100 -10.51 13.15 -12.15
CA GLU A 100 -10.38 14.35 -12.98
C GLU A 100 -8.95 14.95 -13.01
N HIS A 101 -7.94 14.11 -12.76
CA HIS A 101 -6.54 14.48 -12.85
C HIS A 101 -5.68 13.26 -13.17
N LYS A 102 -4.50 13.48 -13.74
CA LYS A 102 -3.54 12.38 -13.96
C LYS A 102 -3.16 11.71 -12.63
N VAL A 103 -3.38 10.40 -12.57
CA VAL A 103 -2.86 9.47 -11.57
C VAL A 103 -1.74 8.69 -12.25
N ALA A 104 -0.66 8.39 -11.53
CA ALA A 104 0.45 7.58 -12.02
C ALA A 104 0.71 6.41 -11.09
N LEU A 105 0.69 5.18 -11.62
CA LEU A 105 1.10 3.98 -10.90
C LEU A 105 2.59 3.74 -11.14
N LYS A 106 3.38 3.51 -10.09
CA LYS A 106 4.83 3.27 -10.21
C LYS A 106 5.34 2.21 -9.26
N TRP A 107 6.25 1.36 -9.74
CA TRP A 107 6.87 0.28 -8.94
C TRP A 107 8.39 0.23 -9.05
N ASN A 108 8.98 0.71 -10.15
CA ASN A 108 10.43 0.77 -10.36
C ASN A 108 11.01 2.16 -10.06
N VAL A 109 11.04 2.52 -8.77
CA VAL A 109 11.45 3.85 -8.29
C VAL A 109 12.80 3.83 -7.58
N ARG A 110 13.41 5.00 -7.39
CA ARG A 110 14.72 5.18 -6.74
C ARG A 110 14.68 6.26 -5.67
N GLY A 111 15.75 6.34 -4.87
CA GLY A 111 15.91 7.35 -3.83
C GLY A 111 14.82 7.25 -2.76
N GLU A 112 14.26 8.39 -2.40
CA GLU A 112 13.25 8.51 -1.35
C GLU A 112 12.03 7.58 -1.58
N ARG A 113 11.54 7.50 -2.82
CA ARG A 113 10.37 6.66 -3.17
C ARG A 113 10.65 5.17 -2.92
N ALA A 114 11.86 4.72 -3.22
CA ALA A 114 12.29 3.36 -2.91
C ALA A 114 12.37 3.11 -1.40
N GLY A 115 12.76 4.13 -0.63
CA GLY A 115 12.71 4.10 0.84
C GLY A 115 11.30 3.90 1.38
N TYR A 116 10.29 4.58 0.80
CA TYR A 116 8.90 4.38 1.19
C TYR A 116 8.36 2.99 0.84
N LEU A 117 8.67 2.48 -0.35
CA LEU A 117 8.30 1.11 -0.71
C LEU A 117 8.92 0.07 0.21
N LEU A 118 10.21 0.23 0.56
CA LEU A 118 10.87 -0.66 1.51
C LEU A 118 10.20 -0.65 2.89
N LEU A 119 9.83 0.54 3.38
CA LEU A 119 9.11 0.70 4.64
C LEU A 119 7.73 0.01 4.57
N ALA A 120 6.95 0.27 3.52
CA ALA A 120 5.63 -0.32 3.34
C ALA A 120 5.71 -1.86 3.26
N THR A 121 6.65 -2.38 2.48
CA THR A 121 6.84 -3.83 2.29
C THR A 121 7.18 -4.52 3.62
N ARG A 122 8.14 -3.98 4.39
CA ARG A 122 8.51 -4.54 5.69
C ARG A 122 7.35 -4.50 6.68
N ASN A 123 6.61 -3.40 6.72
CA ASN A 123 5.47 -3.26 7.61
C ASN A 123 4.34 -4.22 7.23
N ALA A 124 4.09 -4.44 5.93
CA ALA A 124 3.10 -5.41 5.45
C ALA A 124 3.46 -6.84 5.92
N GLN A 125 4.73 -7.23 5.77
CA GLN A 125 5.22 -8.54 6.21
C GLN A 125 5.09 -8.72 7.73
N LEU A 126 5.55 -7.74 8.52
CA LEU A 126 5.46 -7.79 9.98
C LEU A 126 3.99 -7.84 10.46
N THR A 127 3.13 -7.07 9.80
CA THR A 127 1.69 -7.05 10.12
C THR A 127 1.04 -8.40 9.83
N LEU A 128 1.33 -9.00 8.66
CA LEU A 128 0.79 -10.32 8.31
C LEU A 128 1.23 -11.39 9.30
N VAL A 129 2.51 -11.44 9.66
CA VAL A 129 3.02 -12.41 10.66
C VAL A 129 2.31 -12.22 12.00
N THR A 130 2.14 -10.97 12.43
CA THR A 130 1.44 -10.65 13.69
C THR A 130 0.00 -11.15 13.67
N GLU A 131 -0.72 -10.90 12.57
CA GLU A 131 -2.10 -11.36 12.37
C GLU A 131 -2.21 -12.89 12.37
N LEU A 132 -1.29 -13.59 11.70
CA LEU A 132 -1.27 -15.05 11.68
C LEU A 132 -1.03 -15.65 13.07
N THR A 133 -0.13 -15.04 13.84
CA THR A 133 0.15 -15.50 15.21
C THR A 133 -1.02 -15.25 16.15
N SER A 134 -1.75 -14.13 15.99
CA SER A 134 -2.90 -13.81 16.83
C SER A 134 -4.09 -14.74 16.54
N GLN A 135 -4.36 -15.04 15.26
CA GLN A 135 -5.39 -16.01 14.87
C GLN A 135 -5.07 -17.42 15.36
N SER A 136 -3.83 -17.87 15.19
CA SER A 136 -3.40 -19.21 15.64
C SER A 136 -3.56 -19.37 17.16
N ALA A 137 -3.27 -18.33 17.95
CA ALA A 137 -3.43 -18.34 19.39
C ALA A 137 -4.90 -18.32 19.86
N GLN A 138 -5.84 -17.83 19.04
CA GLN A 138 -7.28 -17.82 19.35
C GLN A 138 -7.96 -19.15 19.00
N HIS A 139 -7.37 -19.94 18.11
CA HIS A 139 -7.90 -21.23 17.65
C HIS A 139 -7.24 -22.45 18.32
N ALA A 140 -6.27 -22.25 19.23
CA ALA A 140 -5.62 -23.28 20.03
C ALA A 140 -6.27 -23.41 21.41
#